data_AF-A0A849SJB4-F1
#
_entry.id   AF-A0A849SJB4-F1
#
_cell.length_a   1.000
_cell.length_b   1.000
_cell.length_c   1.000
_cell.angle_alpha   90.00
_cell.angle_beta   90.00
_cell.angle_gamma   90.00
#
_symmetry.space_group_name_H-M   'P 1'
#
loop_
_entity.id
_entity.type
_entity.pdbx_description
1 polymer ?
#
loop_
_entity_poly.entity_id
_entity_poly.type
_entity_poly.pdbx_seq_one_letter_code
_entity_poly.pdbx_strand_id
1 'polypeptide(L)'
;MRHTWLASLFALVILGSSLATVHAANDAPRLVVPDAPQRATIDFRWRFSVKIVNPLEFGLFVDSLVCDVHVLDPGTTRTPRVRRMPLNIAMRQQATVSGGDSISFAYNGNAVCDSARLVLRMSSHLSSGKRLTTERILMMHPGPTSRQNPSRLVRVAGQSIEFVQIDGSGGGSGLGHGIVIVSGDDSHARRLLPTGANLVAMGYSVILVSPPGFGMSSGEPDWGGPVTQAAIRAALDTLRATRHVSPRRIALWGIGSGATAAARVAATDTALAAVVLTEGYFDYESIYTETKSAELRKAIDARIGASSPARRLASAINDAVGIRAPVLIVHSPIDSVVPMSQAQTYEAALRSTKSDVKFAEQLGAGRGGVIEDSSSFAIVFIHEKIVARR
;
A
#
# COMPACT_ATOMS: atom_id res chain seq x y z
N MET A 1 63.82 79.24 -9.43
CA MET A 1 63.03 80.49 -9.24
C MET A 1 61.56 80.14 -9.13
N ARG A 2 60.84 80.92 -8.34
CA ARG A 2 59.47 80.70 -7.84
C ARG A 2 58.39 80.84 -8.94
N HIS A 3 57.18 80.35 -8.59
CA HIS A 3 55.82 80.74 -9.00
C HIS A 3 55.01 79.60 -9.66
N THR A 4 54.09 78.88 -8.99
CA THR A 4 52.73 79.19 -8.45
C THR A 4 51.54 79.06 -9.43
N TRP A 5 50.69 78.06 -9.13
CA TRP A 5 49.21 77.95 -9.21
C TRP A 5 48.45 77.98 -10.55
N LEU A 6 47.77 76.86 -10.88
CA LEU A 6 46.29 76.71 -10.89
C LEU A 6 45.90 75.31 -11.40
N ALA A 7 45.32 74.49 -10.52
CA ALA A 7 44.71 73.21 -10.88
C ALA A 7 43.19 73.39 -11.02
N SER A 8 42.66 73.16 -12.22
CA SER A 8 41.21 73.07 -12.47
C SER A 8 40.78 71.61 -12.43
N LEU A 9 39.93 71.26 -11.46
CA LEU A 9 39.20 70.00 -11.42
C LEU A 9 38.14 69.98 -12.52
N PHE A 10 38.17 68.97 -13.39
CA PHE A 10 36.98 68.49 -14.13
C PHE A 10 36.67 67.09 -13.62
N ALA A 11 35.54 66.95 -12.92
CA ALA A 11 35.01 65.66 -12.50
C ALA A 11 34.27 65.01 -13.68
N LEU A 12 34.81 63.90 -14.18
CA LEU A 12 34.13 63.04 -15.15
C LEU A 12 33.29 62.01 -14.38
N VAL A 13 31.98 62.22 -14.32
CA VAL A 13 31.03 61.22 -13.79
C VAL A 13 30.84 60.14 -14.86
N ILE A 14 31.50 59.00 -14.67
CA ILE A 14 31.20 57.79 -15.43
C ILE A 14 29.99 57.13 -14.75
N LEU A 15 28.81 57.32 -15.35
CA LEU A 15 27.61 56.53 -15.05
C LEU A 15 27.85 55.10 -15.55
N GLY A 16 28.40 54.27 -14.67
CA GLY A 16 28.41 52.82 -14.84
C GLY A 16 26.97 52.31 -14.72
N SER A 17 26.36 51.96 -15.85
CA SER A 17 25.13 51.19 -15.90
C SER A 17 25.41 49.80 -15.35
N SER A 18 25.24 49.62 -14.04
CA SER A 18 25.09 48.30 -13.46
C SER A 18 23.83 47.68 -14.05
N LEU A 19 24.01 46.71 -14.95
CA LEU A 19 22.99 45.73 -15.28
C LEU A 19 22.63 45.01 -13.98
N ALA A 20 21.63 45.54 -13.27
CA ALA A 20 20.93 44.79 -12.27
C ALA A 20 20.31 43.59 -13.00
N THR A 21 20.88 42.41 -12.78
CA THR A 21 20.17 41.17 -13.02
C THR A 21 19.00 41.15 -12.06
N VAL A 22 17.89 41.74 -12.49
CA VAL A 22 16.58 41.58 -11.85
C VAL A 22 16.28 40.09 -11.90
N HIS A 23 16.57 39.39 -10.81
CA HIS A 23 15.84 38.17 -10.50
C HIS A 23 14.38 38.60 -10.48
N ALA A 24 13.59 38.19 -11.48
CA ALA A 24 12.16 38.36 -11.46
C ALA A 24 11.64 37.73 -10.16
N ALA A 25 11.38 38.55 -9.15
CA ALA A 25 10.64 38.15 -7.98
C ALA A 25 9.29 37.67 -8.52
N ASN A 26 8.95 36.43 -8.21
CA ASN A 26 7.76 35.79 -8.77
C ASN A 26 6.53 36.45 -8.12
N ASP A 27 5.96 37.47 -8.77
CA ASP A 27 4.91 38.37 -8.26
C ASP A 27 3.53 37.71 -8.08
N ALA A 28 3.42 36.40 -8.32
CA ALA A 28 2.17 35.66 -8.19
C ALA A 28 2.14 34.81 -6.90
N PRO A 29 0.95 34.66 -6.27
CA PRO A 29 0.71 33.67 -5.24
C PRO A 29 1.10 32.28 -5.73
N ARG A 30 1.84 31.55 -4.90
CA ARG A 30 2.43 30.28 -5.32
C ARG A 30 2.47 29.27 -4.18
N LEU A 31 2.37 28.00 -4.59
CA LEU A 31 2.78 26.88 -3.75
C LEU A 31 4.30 26.72 -3.83
N VAL A 32 4.90 26.42 -2.69
CA VAL A 32 6.30 26.03 -2.53
C VAL A 32 6.32 24.67 -1.84
N VAL A 33 7.03 23.73 -2.46
CA VAL A 33 7.29 22.36 -1.96
C VAL A 33 8.80 22.13 -1.98
N PRO A 34 9.33 21.13 -1.28
CA PRO A 34 10.76 20.80 -1.35
C PRO A 34 11.21 20.59 -2.80
N ASP A 35 12.33 21.18 -3.18
CA ASP A 35 12.87 21.07 -4.55
C ASP A 35 13.47 19.68 -4.81
N ALA A 36 14.03 19.06 -3.77
CA ALA A 36 14.54 17.70 -3.83
C ALA A 36 13.39 16.67 -3.69
N PRO A 37 13.43 15.57 -4.46
CA PRO A 37 12.53 14.44 -4.24
C PRO A 37 12.55 13.96 -2.78
N GLN A 38 11.37 13.71 -2.24
CA GLN A 38 11.19 13.26 -0.87
C GLN A 38 11.11 11.73 -0.81
N ARG A 39 11.29 11.15 0.37
CA ARG A 39 11.23 9.70 0.58
C ARG A 39 10.22 9.35 1.66
N ALA A 40 9.64 8.16 1.54
CA ALA A 40 8.95 7.57 2.67
C ALA A 40 9.94 7.31 3.82
N THR A 41 9.46 7.46 5.05
CA THR A 41 10.21 7.13 6.26
C THR A 41 10.31 5.61 6.44
N ILE A 42 11.07 5.16 7.45
CA ILE A 42 11.26 3.74 7.76
C ILE A 42 9.93 3.04 8.14
N ASP A 43 9.01 3.80 8.73
CA ASP A 43 7.63 3.45 9.11
C ASP A 43 6.62 3.68 7.98
N PHE A 44 7.07 3.76 6.73
CA PHE A 44 6.20 3.91 5.54
C PHE A 44 5.28 5.14 5.60
N ARG A 45 5.78 6.28 6.09
CA ARG A 45 5.04 7.54 6.09
C ARG A 45 5.62 8.52 5.08
N TRP A 46 4.76 9.27 4.41
CA TRP A 46 5.16 10.45 3.66
C TRP A 46 5.14 11.65 4.57
N ARG A 47 6.27 12.37 4.62
CA ARG A 47 6.42 13.62 5.36
C ARG A 47 6.97 14.68 4.42
N PHE A 48 6.19 15.73 4.19
CA PHE A 48 6.62 16.87 3.38
C PHE A 48 5.91 18.13 3.82
N SER A 49 6.56 19.28 3.63
CA SER A 49 6.00 20.59 3.92
C SER A 49 5.48 21.23 2.64
N VAL A 50 4.41 22.00 2.77
CA VAL A 50 3.89 22.84 1.71
C VAL A 50 3.77 24.25 2.28
N LYS A 51 4.28 25.23 1.54
CA LYS A 51 4.22 26.64 1.89
C LYS A 51 3.43 27.39 0.83
N ILE A 52 2.46 28.19 1.25
CA ILE A 52 1.73 29.11 0.40
C ILE A 52 2.35 30.49 0.61
N VAL A 53 2.80 31.11 -0.47
CA VAL A 53 3.40 32.44 -0.44
C VAL A 53 2.48 33.41 -1.17
N ASN A 54 2.09 34.48 -0.50
CA ASN A 54 1.34 35.58 -1.09
C ASN A 54 2.25 36.82 -1.20
N PRO A 55 2.90 37.06 -2.35
CA PRO A 55 3.74 38.24 -2.53
C PRO A 55 2.94 39.53 -2.78
N LEU A 56 1.62 39.44 -2.95
CA LEU A 56 0.75 40.57 -3.28
C LEU A 56 0.48 41.42 -2.03
N GLU A 57 0.02 42.66 -2.21
CA GLU A 57 -0.35 43.54 -1.10
C GLU A 57 -1.71 43.18 -0.46
N PHE A 58 -2.56 42.47 -1.19
CA PHE A 58 -3.90 42.09 -0.75
C PHE A 58 -4.00 40.62 -0.32
N GLY A 59 -5.00 40.34 0.52
CA GLY A 59 -5.24 38.99 1.04
C GLY A 59 -5.57 37.97 -0.04
N LEU A 60 -5.07 36.75 0.17
CA LEU A 60 -5.32 35.56 -0.63
C LEU A 60 -6.20 34.60 0.16
N PHE A 61 -7.35 34.24 -0.39
CA PHE A 61 -8.28 33.27 0.19
C PHE A 61 -8.11 31.93 -0.51
N VAL A 62 -7.72 30.89 0.23
CA VAL A 62 -7.53 29.55 -0.33
C VAL A 62 -8.85 28.79 -0.33
N ASP A 63 -9.41 28.58 -1.52
CA ASP A 63 -10.69 27.89 -1.72
C ASP A 63 -10.53 26.37 -1.60
N SER A 64 -9.45 25.83 -2.18
CA SER A 64 -9.14 24.41 -2.09
C SER A 64 -7.66 24.14 -2.28
N LEU A 65 -7.20 23.08 -1.62
CA LEU A 65 -5.91 22.47 -1.84
C LEU A 65 -6.07 20.96 -1.99
N VAL A 66 -5.70 20.46 -3.16
CA VAL A 66 -5.85 19.05 -3.51
C VAL A 66 -4.51 18.50 -3.98
N CYS A 67 -4.21 17.26 -3.60
CA CYS A 67 -3.07 16.51 -4.11
C CYS A 67 -3.58 15.33 -4.94
N ASP A 68 -3.34 15.35 -6.25
CA ASP A 68 -3.54 14.18 -7.10
C ASP A 68 -2.27 13.31 -7.03
N VAL A 69 -2.40 12.12 -6.45
CA VAL A 69 -1.32 11.15 -6.24
C VAL A 69 -1.25 10.23 -7.46
N HIS A 70 -0.24 10.42 -8.31
CA HIS A 70 0.04 9.51 -9.43
C HIS A 70 0.99 8.40 -8.97
N VAL A 71 0.50 7.17 -8.90
CA VAL A 71 1.27 5.98 -8.51
C VAL A 71 2.24 5.60 -9.63
N LEU A 72 3.53 5.59 -9.30
CA LEU A 72 4.62 5.25 -10.21
C LEU A 72 5.23 3.87 -9.95
N ASP A 73 4.72 3.13 -8.95
CA ASP A 73 5.18 1.76 -8.65
C ASP A 73 5.14 0.89 -9.91
N PRO A 74 6.12 -0.01 -10.13
CA PRO A 74 6.06 -0.94 -11.25
C PRO A 74 4.93 -1.96 -11.08
N GLY A 75 4.52 -2.58 -12.18
CA GLY A 75 3.57 -3.69 -12.16
C GLY A 75 2.08 -3.30 -12.26
N THR A 76 1.20 -4.27 -12.10
CA THR A 76 -0.23 -4.14 -12.33
C THR A 76 -1.00 -4.21 -11.01
N THR A 77 -1.79 -3.20 -10.68
CA THR A 77 -2.66 -3.24 -9.49
C THR A 77 -4.14 -3.45 -9.86
N ARG A 78 -4.49 -3.31 -11.16
CA ARG A 78 -5.85 -3.29 -11.71
C ARG A 78 -6.80 -2.31 -10.99
N THR A 79 -6.22 -1.30 -10.33
CA THR A 79 -6.90 -0.20 -9.66
C THR A 79 -6.45 1.13 -10.27
N PRO A 80 -7.25 2.22 -10.13
CA PRO A 80 -6.85 3.53 -10.62
C PRO A 80 -5.47 3.97 -10.08
N ARG A 81 -4.57 4.38 -10.98
CA ARG A 81 -3.22 4.85 -10.64
C ARG A 81 -3.17 6.33 -10.26
N VAL A 82 -4.32 7.00 -10.23
CA VAL A 82 -4.42 8.37 -9.76
C VAL A 82 -5.44 8.41 -8.65
N ARG A 83 -5.02 8.87 -7.47
CA ARG A 83 -5.90 9.05 -6.31
C ARG A 83 -5.90 10.50 -5.88
N ARG A 84 -7.09 11.08 -5.78
CA ARG A 84 -7.26 12.42 -5.25
C ARG A 84 -7.22 12.40 -3.72
N MET A 85 -6.37 13.24 -3.13
CA MET A 85 -6.25 13.43 -1.70
C MET A 85 -6.53 14.91 -1.36
N PRO A 86 -7.70 15.25 -0.79
CA PRO A 86 -7.93 16.60 -0.30
C PRO A 86 -6.99 16.90 0.87
N LEU A 87 -6.27 18.01 0.80
CA LEU A 87 -5.36 18.46 1.87
C LEU A 87 -6.02 19.50 2.79
N ASN A 88 -7.27 19.86 2.53
CA ASN A 88 -8.03 20.87 3.28
C ASN A 88 -8.13 20.59 4.79
N ILE A 89 -8.12 19.31 5.20
CA ILE A 89 -8.19 18.92 6.63
C ILE A 89 -6.94 19.40 7.39
N ALA A 90 -5.78 19.44 6.75
CA ALA A 90 -4.55 19.97 7.34
C ALA A 90 -4.57 21.50 7.49
N MET A 91 -5.48 22.19 6.79
CA MET A 91 -5.55 23.65 6.75
C MET A 91 -6.49 24.26 7.81
N ARG A 92 -7.29 23.45 8.54
CA ARG A 92 -8.28 23.88 9.57
C ARG A 92 -9.03 25.18 9.18
N GLN A 93 -10.13 25.03 8.44
CA GLN A 93 -10.94 26.15 7.89
C GLN A 93 -10.17 26.98 6.84
N GLN A 94 -10.89 27.75 6.01
CA GLN A 94 -10.33 28.47 4.84
C GLN A 94 -9.08 29.27 5.21
N ALA A 95 -7.90 28.83 4.77
CA ALA A 95 -6.67 29.54 5.05
C ALA A 95 -6.67 30.87 4.28
N THR A 96 -6.64 31.96 5.01
CA THR A 96 -6.40 33.29 4.46
C THR A 96 -4.93 33.63 4.68
N VAL A 97 -4.25 34.09 3.63
CA VAL A 97 -2.85 34.53 3.69
C VAL A 97 -2.82 36.03 3.41
N SER A 98 -2.41 36.82 4.39
CA SER A 98 -2.28 38.28 4.24
C SER A 98 -1.31 38.65 3.12
N GLY A 99 -1.38 39.90 2.67
CA GLY A 99 -0.43 40.39 1.68
C GLY A 99 1.01 40.41 2.24
N GLY A 100 1.99 40.02 1.42
CA GLY A 100 3.40 39.88 1.81
C GLY A 100 3.71 38.66 2.71
N ASP A 101 2.69 37.93 3.17
CA ASP A 101 2.84 36.85 4.13
C ASP A 101 2.95 35.46 3.49
N SER A 102 3.22 34.48 4.34
CA SER A 102 3.20 33.08 3.96
C SER A 102 2.74 32.18 5.09
N ILE A 103 2.09 31.07 4.75
CA ILE A 103 1.68 30.02 5.69
C ILE A 103 2.31 28.69 5.27
N SER A 104 2.71 27.88 6.25
CA SER A 104 3.26 26.55 6.00
C SER A 104 2.48 25.50 6.79
N PHE A 105 2.31 24.33 6.20
CA PHE A 105 1.79 23.15 6.88
C PHE A 105 2.59 21.92 6.46
N ALA A 106 2.60 20.92 7.32
CA ALA A 106 3.25 19.64 7.07
C ALA A 106 2.20 18.56 6.83
N TYR A 107 2.38 17.80 5.75
CA TYR A 107 1.69 16.53 5.58
C TYR A 107 2.47 15.44 6.31
N ASN A 108 1.77 14.62 7.10
CA ASN A 108 2.33 13.43 7.72
C ASN A 108 1.28 12.31 7.70
N GLY A 109 1.33 11.46 6.68
CA GLY A 109 0.38 10.37 6.48
C GLY A 109 1.02 9.10 5.95
N ASN A 110 0.28 8.01 5.98
CA ASN A 110 0.75 6.73 5.48
C ASN A 110 1.06 6.83 3.98
N ALA A 111 2.20 6.28 3.57
CA ALA A 111 2.57 6.16 2.18
C ALA A 111 1.59 5.21 1.48
N VAL A 112 0.94 5.70 0.42
CA VAL A 112 -0.04 4.90 -0.33
C VAL A 112 0.58 4.26 -1.58
N CYS A 113 1.90 4.30 -1.73
CA CYS A 113 2.72 3.64 -2.76
C CYS A 113 4.20 3.91 -2.45
N ASP A 114 5.11 3.19 -3.10
CA ASP A 114 6.55 3.39 -2.93
C ASP A 114 7.06 4.63 -3.66
N SER A 115 6.61 4.82 -4.90
CA SER A 115 6.98 5.91 -5.79
C SER A 115 5.74 6.63 -6.28
N ALA A 116 5.75 7.96 -6.17
CA ALA A 116 4.63 8.77 -6.60
C ALA A 116 5.08 10.10 -7.21
N ARG A 117 4.28 10.60 -8.16
CA ARG A 117 4.28 12.01 -8.54
C ARG A 117 3.07 12.66 -7.90
N LEU A 118 3.31 13.53 -6.93
CA LEU A 118 2.27 14.30 -6.26
C LEU A 118 2.04 15.59 -7.03
N VAL A 119 0.83 15.80 -7.54
CA VAL A 119 0.43 17.04 -8.20
C VAL A 119 -0.44 17.83 -7.23
N LEU A 120 0.15 18.84 -6.60
CA LEU A 120 -0.53 19.71 -5.65
C LEU A 120 -1.13 20.89 -6.40
N ARG A 121 -2.46 21.04 -6.33
CA ARG A 121 -3.20 22.14 -6.95
C ARG A 121 -3.90 22.95 -5.87
N MET A 122 -3.63 24.24 -5.86
CA MET A 122 -4.33 25.21 -5.03
C MET A 122 -5.21 26.08 -5.93
N SER A 123 -6.49 26.16 -5.59
CA SER A 123 -7.40 27.17 -6.12
C SER A 123 -7.66 28.21 -5.04
N SER A 124 -7.62 29.47 -5.43
CA SER A 124 -7.71 30.62 -4.52
C SER A 124 -8.35 31.80 -5.22
N HIS A 125 -8.80 32.77 -4.44
CA HIS A 125 -9.21 34.07 -4.95
C HIS A 125 -8.61 35.22 -4.15
N LEU A 126 -8.55 36.37 -4.79
CA LEU A 126 -8.10 37.63 -4.20
C LEU A 126 -9.30 38.40 -3.64
N SER A 127 -9.05 39.39 -2.78
CA SER A 127 -10.11 40.31 -2.30
C SER A 127 -10.84 41.04 -3.45
N SER A 128 -10.20 41.19 -4.61
CA SER A 128 -10.80 41.73 -5.84
C SER A 128 -11.75 40.77 -6.55
N GLY A 129 -11.91 39.54 -6.05
CA GLY A 129 -12.70 38.48 -6.69
C GLY A 129 -11.96 37.72 -7.79
N LYS A 130 -10.76 38.16 -8.20
CA LYS A 130 -9.94 37.45 -9.20
C LYS A 130 -9.55 36.06 -8.67
N ARG A 131 -9.86 35.02 -9.44
CA ARG A 131 -9.49 33.63 -9.14
C ARG A 131 -8.13 33.29 -9.71
N LEU A 132 -7.40 32.46 -8.98
CA LEU A 132 -6.05 32.00 -9.28
C LEU A 132 -5.98 30.49 -9.05
N THR A 133 -5.22 29.79 -9.88
CA THR A 133 -4.84 28.40 -9.66
C THR A 133 -3.34 28.27 -9.81
N THR A 134 -2.72 27.58 -8.86
CA THR A 134 -1.28 27.26 -8.91
C THR A 134 -1.09 25.78 -8.72
N GLU A 135 -0.06 25.23 -9.37
CA GLU A 135 0.27 23.82 -9.34
C GLU A 135 1.75 23.62 -9.03
N ARG A 136 2.06 22.62 -8.21
CA ARG A 136 3.43 22.16 -7.97
C ARG A 136 3.49 20.65 -7.98
N ILE A 137 4.61 20.14 -8.46
CA ILE A 137 4.92 18.72 -8.46
C ILE A 137 5.91 18.43 -7.35
N LEU A 138 5.64 17.37 -6.58
CA LEU A 138 6.58 16.78 -5.66
C LEU A 138 6.77 15.30 -5.98
N MET A 139 8.03 14.88 -6.14
CA MET A 139 8.37 13.48 -6.36
C MET A 139 8.57 12.76 -5.03
N MET A 140 7.90 11.63 -4.87
CA MET A 140 8.10 10.70 -3.76
C MET A 140 8.86 9.47 -4.25
N HIS A 141 9.88 9.08 -3.50
CA HIS A 141 10.68 7.90 -3.74
C HIS A 141 10.54 6.87 -2.62
N PRO A 142 10.93 5.61 -2.91
CA PRO A 142 10.82 4.55 -1.92
C PRO A 142 11.70 4.83 -0.69
N GLY A 143 11.17 4.49 0.47
CA GLY A 143 11.85 4.58 1.76
C GLY A 143 12.92 3.49 1.96
N PRO A 144 13.69 3.52 3.06
CA PRO A 144 14.80 2.59 3.28
C PRO A 144 14.37 1.12 3.30
N THR A 145 13.34 0.77 4.08
CA THR A 145 12.81 -0.61 4.19
C THR A 145 12.39 -1.16 2.82
N SER A 146 11.72 -0.31 2.05
CA SER A 146 11.23 -0.62 0.72
C SER A 146 12.36 -0.89 -0.28
N ARG A 147 13.47 -0.13 -0.20
CA ARG A 147 14.67 -0.33 -1.05
C ARG A 147 15.51 -1.53 -0.65
N GLN A 148 15.59 -1.83 0.65
CA GLN A 148 16.37 -2.96 1.16
C GLN A 148 15.73 -4.31 0.83
N ASN A 149 14.41 -4.33 0.62
CA ASN A 149 13.66 -5.54 0.31
C ASN A 149 13.01 -5.42 -1.07
N PRO A 150 13.79 -5.52 -2.17
CA PRO A 150 13.25 -5.38 -3.53
C PRO A 150 12.41 -6.60 -3.92
N SER A 151 11.57 -6.41 -4.93
CA SER A 151 10.84 -7.51 -5.57
C SER A 151 11.80 -8.48 -6.25
N ARG A 152 11.55 -9.78 -6.07
CA ARG A 152 12.21 -10.89 -6.77
C ARG A 152 11.17 -11.63 -7.60
N LEU A 153 11.52 -11.96 -8.84
CA LEU A 153 10.67 -12.75 -9.72
C LEU A 153 11.08 -14.21 -9.66
N VAL A 154 10.16 -15.08 -9.23
CA VAL A 154 10.34 -16.53 -9.13
C VAL A 154 9.52 -17.20 -10.23
N ARG A 155 10.11 -18.15 -10.95
CA ARG A 155 9.39 -18.91 -11.99
C ARG A 155 8.56 -20.02 -11.33
N VAL A 156 7.25 -19.96 -11.51
CA VAL A 156 6.28 -20.91 -10.95
C VAL A 156 5.23 -21.23 -12.00
N ALA A 157 4.99 -22.51 -12.27
CA ALA A 157 3.97 -22.98 -13.22
C ALA A 157 4.01 -22.24 -14.59
N GLY A 158 5.22 -21.97 -15.10
CA GLY A 158 5.44 -21.25 -16.36
C GLY A 158 5.32 -19.72 -16.28
N GLN A 159 4.92 -19.17 -15.13
CA GLN A 159 4.76 -17.72 -14.92
C GLN A 159 5.89 -17.16 -14.05
N SER A 160 6.20 -15.87 -14.21
CA SER A 160 7.04 -15.12 -13.28
C SER A 160 6.15 -14.55 -12.17
N ILE A 161 6.42 -14.91 -10.93
CA ILE A 161 5.65 -14.47 -9.75
C ILE A 161 6.52 -13.59 -8.86
N GLU A 162 5.99 -12.45 -8.45
CA GLU A 162 6.67 -11.50 -7.57
C GLU A 162 6.59 -11.94 -6.10
N PHE A 163 7.77 -12.14 -5.52
CA PHE A 163 7.97 -12.29 -4.08
C PHE A 163 8.73 -11.08 -3.53
N VAL A 164 8.40 -10.66 -2.32
CA VAL A 164 9.24 -9.78 -1.51
C VAL A 164 9.56 -10.53 -0.23
N GLN A 165 10.82 -10.95 -0.08
CA GLN A 165 11.32 -11.62 1.11
C GLN A 165 11.96 -10.60 2.05
N ILE A 166 11.59 -10.66 3.32
CA ILE A 166 12.18 -9.88 4.39
C ILE A 166 12.64 -10.87 5.46
N ASP A 167 13.95 -11.03 5.59
CA ASP A 167 14.51 -11.98 6.54
C ASP A 167 14.46 -11.41 7.96
N GLY A 168 13.88 -12.19 8.87
CA GLY A 168 13.96 -11.91 10.30
C GLY A 168 15.38 -12.15 10.80
N SER A 169 15.82 -11.37 11.79
CA SER A 169 17.18 -11.46 12.34
C SER A 169 17.46 -12.75 13.13
N GLY A 170 16.53 -13.72 13.17
CA GLY A 170 16.65 -14.95 13.94
C GLY A 170 16.91 -14.66 15.42
N GLY A 171 15.84 -14.49 16.22
CA GLY A 171 15.98 -14.29 17.67
C GLY A 171 16.98 -15.29 18.27
N GLY A 172 17.94 -14.79 19.04
CA GLY A 172 19.16 -15.51 19.42
C GLY A 172 18.98 -16.99 19.80
N SER A 173 19.88 -17.83 19.27
CA SER A 173 20.08 -19.26 19.55
C SER A 173 18.98 -20.27 19.14
N GLY A 174 17.81 -19.85 18.66
CA GLY A 174 16.73 -20.75 18.21
C GLY A 174 16.39 -20.65 16.72
N LEU A 175 15.79 -21.70 16.14
CA LEU A 175 15.13 -21.61 14.83
C LEU A 175 13.91 -20.67 14.98
N GLY A 176 13.87 -19.62 14.15
CA GLY A 176 12.81 -18.61 14.10
C GLY A 176 11.53 -19.08 13.40
N HIS A 177 10.64 -18.12 13.20
CA HIS A 177 9.28 -18.33 12.70
C HIS A 177 9.11 -17.77 11.29
N GLY A 178 8.30 -18.42 10.46
CA GLY A 178 8.05 -18.00 9.07
C GLY A 178 6.60 -17.58 8.86
N ILE A 179 6.37 -16.57 8.01
CA ILE A 179 5.03 -16.21 7.55
C ILE A 179 5.05 -15.98 6.04
N VAL A 180 4.17 -16.67 5.30
CA VAL A 180 3.85 -16.31 3.92
C VAL A 180 2.57 -15.47 3.93
N ILE A 181 2.61 -14.29 3.32
CA ILE A 181 1.42 -13.46 3.11
C ILE A 181 1.12 -13.35 1.62
N VAL A 182 -0.12 -13.63 1.24
CA VAL A 182 -0.59 -13.60 -0.16
C VAL A 182 -1.62 -12.50 -0.30
N SER A 183 -1.34 -11.54 -1.18
CA SER A 183 -2.28 -10.43 -1.41
C SER A 183 -3.55 -10.86 -2.12
N GLY A 184 -4.58 -10.00 -2.07
CA GLY A 184 -5.83 -10.17 -2.80
C GLY A 184 -5.80 -9.61 -4.22
N ASP A 185 -6.98 -9.59 -4.82
CA ASP A 185 -7.30 -9.25 -6.22
C ASP A 185 -7.31 -7.74 -6.55
N ASP A 186 -6.84 -6.91 -5.63
CA ASP A 186 -6.72 -5.45 -5.75
C ASP A 186 -5.35 -4.93 -5.26
N SER A 187 -4.43 -5.84 -4.92
CA SER A 187 -3.21 -5.54 -4.20
C SER A 187 -2.05 -6.41 -4.67
N HIS A 188 -0.86 -6.21 -4.09
CA HIS A 188 0.38 -6.90 -4.46
C HIS A 188 1.38 -6.88 -3.30
N ALA A 189 2.44 -7.68 -3.39
CA ALA A 189 3.46 -7.87 -2.34
C ALA A 189 4.03 -6.56 -1.78
N ARG A 190 4.31 -5.56 -2.63
CA ARG A 190 4.83 -4.26 -2.21
C ARG A 190 3.87 -3.51 -1.26
N ARG A 191 2.56 -3.65 -1.44
CA ARG A 191 1.55 -3.03 -0.57
C ARG A 191 1.52 -3.63 0.83
N LEU A 192 1.99 -4.86 0.95
CA LEU A 192 2.06 -5.59 2.22
C LEU A 192 3.37 -5.36 2.98
N LEU A 193 4.29 -4.55 2.44
CA LEU A 193 5.56 -4.26 3.10
C LEU A 193 5.43 -3.68 4.52
N PRO A 194 4.52 -2.73 4.80
CA PRO A 194 4.34 -2.23 6.16
C PRO A 194 3.99 -3.37 7.14
N THR A 195 3.07 -4.25 6.75
CA THR A 195 2.71 -5.44 7.52
C THR A 195 3.90 -6.39 7.69
N GLY A 196 4.63 -6.68 6.61
CA GLY A 196 5.81 -7.54 6.65
C GLY A 196 6.94 -6.99 7.54
N ALA A 197 7.20 -5.68 7.48
CA ALA A 197 8.19 -5.01 8.31
C ALA A 197 7.82 -5.07 9.81
N ASN A 198 6.54 -4.88 10.14
CA ASN A 198 6.06 -5.01 11.52
C ASN A 198 6.25 -6.43 12.06
N LEU A 199 5.99 -7.46 11.23
CA LEU A 199 6.22 -8.86 11.59
C LEU A 199 7.71 -9.17 11.77
N VAL A 200 8.58 -8.62 10.92
CA VAL A 200 10.02 -8.79 11.03
C VAL A 200 10.55 -8.17 12.32
N ALA A 201 10.02 -7.01 12.73
CA ALA A 201 10.33 -6.41 14.03
C ALA A 201 9.90 -7.30 15.22
N MET A 202 8.95 -8.21 15.02
CA MET A 202 8.53 -9.23 16.00
C MET A 202 9.32 -10.54 15.88
N GLY A 203 10.33 -10.61 15.02
CA GLY A 203 11.23 -11.77 14.86
C GLY A 203 10.78 -12.82 13.84
N TYR A 204 9.80 -12.53 12.99
CA TYR A 204 9.39 -13.42 11.90
C TYR A 204 10.22 -13.19 10.63
N SER A 205 10.51 -14.24 9.88
CA SER A 205 10.89 -14.15 8.47
C SER A 205 9.64 -14.17 7.61
N VAL A 206 9.54 -13.26 6.65
CA VAL A 206 8.30 -13.04 5.89
C VAL A 206 8.55 -13.13 4.39
N ILE A 207 7.66 -13.82 3.67
CA ILE A 207 7.56 -13.73 2.21
C ILE A 207 6.20 -13.18 1.84
N LEU A 208 6.19 -12.05 1.14
CA LEU A 208 5.01 -11.42 0.58
C LEU A 208 4.88 -11.85 -0.89
N VAL A 209 3.70 -12.31 -1.30
CA VAL A 209 3.45 -12.86 -2.63
C VAL A 209 2.39 -12.05 -3.36
N SER A 210 2.70 -11.63 -4.59
CA SER A 210 1.70 -11.10 -5.53
C SER A 210 1.12 -12.25 -6.36
N PRO A 211 -0.20 -12.48 -6.36
CA PRO A 211 -0.81 -13.45 -7.27
C PRO A 211 -0.57 -13.10 -8.75
N PRO A 212 -0.77 -14.03 -9.69
CA PRO A 212 -0.74 -13.78 -11.13
C PRO A 212 -1.55 -12.55 -11.53
N GLY A 213 -1.00 -11.76 -12.45
CA GLY A 213 -1.64 -10.53 -12.94
C GLY A 213 -1.64 -9.34 -11.96
N PHE A 214 -0.97 -9.46 -10.82
CA PHE A 214 -0.79 -8.40 -9.82
C PHE A 214 0.67 -8.10 -9.52
N GLY A 215 0.95 -6.85 -9.15
CA GLY A 215 2.30 -6.35 -8.93
C GLY A 215 3.17 -6.65 -10.14
N MET A 216 4.37 -7.16 -9.90
CA MET A 216 5.27 -7.57 -10.98
C MET A 216 5.06 -9.02 -11.46
N SER A 217 4.04 -9.72 -10.98
CA SER A 217 3.68 -11.05 -11.47
C SER A 217 3.11 -10.99 -12.88
N SER A 218 3.53 -11.92 -13.73
CA SER A 218 3.01 -12.10 -15.08
C SER A 218 1.65 -12.84 -15.08
N GLY A 219 1.06 -13.01 -16.26
CA GLY A 219 -0.17 -13.79 -16.45
C GLY A 219 -1.45 -13.04 -16.10
N GLU A 220 -2.58 -13.72 -16.26
CA GLU A 220 -3.89 -13.21 -15.83
C GLU A 220 -4.23 -13.68 -14.41
N PRO A 221 -5.01 -12.89 -13.64
CA PRO A 221 -5.51 -13.29 -12.34
C PRO A 221 -6.29 -14.61 -12.41
N ASP A 222 -5.87 -15.59 -11.62
CA ASP A 222 -6.51 -16.91 -11.52
C ASP A 222 -7.39 -17.06 -10.25
N TRP A 223 -7.49 -15.99 -9.45
CA TRP A 223 -8.36 -15.87 -8.27
C TRP A 223 -8.33 -17.13 -7.37
N GLY A 224 -7.15 -17.50 -6.91
CA GLY A 224 -6.97 -18.68 -6.05
C GLY A 224 -6.75 -20.00 -6.82
N GLY A 225 -6.59 -19.90 -8.14
CA GLY A 225 -6.33 -21.00 -9.05
C GLY A 225 -4.96 -21.67 -8.89
N PRO A 226 -4.63 -22.61 -9.80
CA PRO A 226 -3.45 -23.46 -9.66
C PRO A 226 -2.12 -22.70 -9.63
N VAL A 227 -2.01 -21.56 -10.31
CA VAL A 227 -0.76 -20.79 -10.37
C VAL A 227 -0.54 -20.05 -9.05
N THR A 228 -1.58 -19.42 -8.49
CA THR A 228 -1.49 -18.83 -7.15
C THR A 228 -1.15 -19.89 -6.10
N GLN A 229 -1.79 -21.06 -6.14
CA GLN A 229 -1.47 -22.14 -5.21
C GLN A 229 -0.03 -22.64 -5.35
N ALA A 230 0.47 -22.78 -6.59
CA ALA A 230 1.86 -23.14 -6.84
C ALA A 230 2.83 -22.07 -6.31
N ALA A 231 2.46 -20.78 -6.42
CA ALA A 231 3.26 -19.67 -5.89
C ALA A 231 3.36 -19.72 -4.37
N ILE A 232 2.24 -20.01 -3.69
CA ILE A 232 2.21 -20.20 -2.24
C ILE A 232 3.11 -21.37 -1.84
N ARG A 233 3.01 -22.52 -2.51
CA ARG A 233 3.87 -23.68 -2.22
C ARG A 233 5.35 -23.33 -2.38
N ALA A 234 5.72 -22.64 -3.47
CA ALA A 234 7.08 -22.18 -3.69
C ALA A 234 7.58 -21.20 -2.60
N ALA A 235 6.71 -20.29 -2.12
CA ALA A 235 7.03 -19.39 -1.01
C ALA A 235 7.20 -20.16 0.32
N LEU A 236 6.33 -21.12 0.60
CA LEU A 236 6.44 -21.99 1.79
C LEU A 236 7.74 -22.81 1.75
N ASP A 237 8.07 -23.40 0.61
CA ASP A 237 9.31 -24.17 0.42
C ASP A 237 10.55 -23.29 0.57
N THR A 238 10.49 -22.04 0.08
CA THR A 238 11.55 -21.05 0.28
C THR A 238 11.76 -20.78 1.79
N LEU A 239 10.69 -20.53 2.56
CA LEU A 239 10.81 -20.33 4.00
C LEU A 239 11.31 -21.57 4.73
N ARG A 240 10.89 -22.78 4.32
CA ARG A 240 11.37 -24.05 4.90
C ARG A 240 12.86 -24.27 4.69
N ALA A 241 13.40 -23.78 3.56
CA ALA A 241 14.81 -23.85 3.23
C ALA A 241 15.65 -22.75 3.91
N THR A 242 15.02 -21.72 4.47
CA THR A 242 15.73 -20.63 5.15
C THR A 242 16.32 -21.12 6.47
N ARG A 243 17.65 -21.03 6.62
CA ARG A 243 18.45 -21.58 7.74
C ARG A 243 17.91 -21.26 9.14
N HIS A 244 17.31 -20.10 9.32
CA HIS A 244 16.83 -19.61 10.62
C HIS A 244 15.31 -19.70 10.77
N VAL A 245 14.62 -20.49 9.95
CA VAL A 245 13.16 -20.72 10.06
C VAL A 245 12.92 -22.19 10.33
N SER A 246 12.14 -22.50 11.38
CA SER A 246 11.71 -23.87 11.63
C SER A 246 10.60 -24.27 10.63
N PRO A 247 10.74 -25.39 9.88
CA PRO A 247 9.71 -25.86 8.96
C PRO A 247 8.36 -26.16 9.60
N ARG A 248 8.32 -26.36 10.93
CA ARG A 248 7.10 -26.62 11.71
C ARG A 248 6.48 -25.37 12.33
N ARG A 249 7.09 -24.20 12.11
CA ARG A 249 6.68 -22.91 12.67
C ARG A 249 6.46 -21.87 11.57
N ILE A 250 5.72 -22.28 10.54
CA ILE A 250 5.35 -21.43 9.41
C ILE A 250 3.84 -21.21 9.43
N ALA A 251 3.41 -19.95 9.38
CA ALA A 251 2.02 -19.58 9.13
C ALA A 251 1.80 -19.17 7.68
N LEU A 252 0.58 -19.37 7.22
CA LEU A 252 0.10 -18.91 5.92
C LEU A 252 -1.04 -17.92 6.12
N TRP A 253 -0.91 -16.72 5.56
CA TRP A 253 -1.91 -15.67 5.63
C TRP A 253 -2.34 -15.26 4.23
N GLY A 254 -3.59 -15.52 3.87
CA GLY A 254 -4.16 -15.06 2.61
C GLY A 254 -5.18 -13.94 2.81
N ILE A 255 -5.24 -13.01 1.87
CA ILE A 255 -6.19 -11.91 1.82
C ILE A 255 -6.99 -12.01 0.51
N GLY A 256 -8.32 -11.90 0.57
CA GLY A 256 -9.15 -11.90 -0.63
C GLY A 256 -9.08 -13.21 -1.42
N SER A 257 -8.84 -13.12 -2.72
CA SER A 257 -8.51 -14.30 -3.54
C SER A 257 -7.23 -15.04 -3.09
N GLY A 258 -6.30 -14.34 -2.42
CA GLY A 258 -5.17 -14.96 -1.74
C GLY A 258 -5.60 -15.83 -0.55
N ALA A 259 -6.68 -15.46 0.16
CA ALA A 259 -7.27 -16.30 1.21
C ALA A 259 -7.89 -17.57 0.63
N THR A 260 -8.55 -17.47 -0.53
CA THR A 260 -9.04 -18.64 -1.26
C THR A 260 -7.88 -19.60 -1.56
N ALA A 261 -6.82 -19.16 -2.24
CA ALA A 261 -5.68 -20.06 -2.51
C ALA A 261 -4.97 -20.55 -1.23
N ALA A 262 -4.87 -19.72 -0.19
CA ALA A 262 -4.28 -20.13 1.08
C ALA A 262 -5.05 -21.29 1.73
N ALA A 263 -6.38 -21.22 1.75
CA ALA A 263 -7.23 -22.30 2.22
C ALA A 263 -7.00 -23.59 1.43
N ARG A 264 -6.97 -23.50 0.09
CA ARG A 264 -6.74 -24.67 -0.78
C ARG A 264 -5.37 -25.30 -0.57
N VAL A 265 -4.32 -24.49 -0.38
CA VAL A 265 -2.97 -25.00 -0.07
C VAL A 265 -2.94 -25.64 1.32
N ALA A 266 -3.54 -24.99 2.31
CA ALA A 266 -3.58 -25.47 3.69
C ALA A 266 -4.26 -26.84 3.85
N ALA A 267 -5.19 -27.18 2.95
CA ALA A 267 -5.84 -28.49 2.93
C ALA A 267 -4.87 -29.63 2.54
N THR A 268 -3.80 -29.30 1.83
CA THR A 268 -2.76 -30.25 1.39
C THR A 268 -1.47 -30.15 2.20
N ASP A 269 -1.21 -28.99 2.81
CA ASP A 269 -0.01 -28.71 3.59
C ASP A 269 -0.25 -28.87 5.09
N THR A 270 -0.03 -30.08 5.59
CA THR A 270 -0.28 -30.45 6.99
C THR A 270 0.77 -29.95 7.97
N ALA A 271 1.86 -29.32 7.51
CA ALA A 271 2.94 -28.84 8.35
C ALA A 271 2.74 -27.39 8.85
N LEU A 272 1.73 -26.69 8.34
CA LEU A 272 1.43 -25.32 8.74
C LEU A 272 1.09 -25.23 10.24
N ALA A 273 1.63 -24.20 10.88
CA ALA A 273 1.43 -23.92 12.30
C ALA A 273 0.14 -23.14 12.55
N ALA A 274 -0.24 -22.28 11.61
CA ALA A 274 -1.46 -21.48 11.64
C ALA A 274 -1.83 -21.03 10.23
N VAL A 275 -3.13 -20.80 10.01
CA VAL A 275 -3.66 -20.24 8.77
C VAL A 275 -4.55 -19.05 9.12
N VAL A 276 -4.33 -17.92 8.44
CA VAL A 276 -5.18 -16.72 8.56
C VAL A 276 -5.81 -16.44 7.21
N LEU A 277 -7.14 -16.31 7.20
CA LEU A 277 -7.93 -16.09 5.99
C LEU A 277 -8.74 -14.82 6.17
N THR A 278 -8.38 -13.78 5.42
CA THR A 278 -9.01 -12.46 5.52
C THR A 278 -9.85 -12.17 4.27
N GLU A 279 -11.14 -11.88 4.41
CA GLU A 279 -12.05 -11.47 3.30
C GLU A 279 -12.08 -12.45 2.11
N GLY A 280 -12.08 -13.76 2.38
CA GLY A 280 -11.89 -14.80 1.36
C GLY A 280 -13.13 -15.17 0.54
N TYR A 281 -12.94 -15.47 -0.74
CA TYR A 281 -13.98 -16.07 -1.59
C TYR A 281 -13.93 -17.60 -1.41
N PHE A 282 -14.74 -18.16 -0.50
CA PHE A 282 -14.66 -19.59 -0.18
C PHE A 282 -15.60 -20.45 -1.02
N ASP A 283 -16.73 -19.89 -1.48
CA ASP A 283 -17.67 -20.54 -2.38
C ASP A 283 -18.09 -19.62 -3.54
N TYR A 284 -17.45 -19.82 -4.69
CA TYR A 284 -17.74 -19.08 -5.92
C TYR A 284 -19.15 -19.34 -6.46
N GLU A 285 -19.75 -20.50 -6.21
CA GLU A 285 -21.11 -20.76 -6.67
C GLU A 285 -22.11 -19.93 -5.88
N SER A 286 -22.01 -19.93 -4.55
CA SER A 286 -22.81 -19.05 -3.68
C SER A 286 -22.61 -17.56 -4.03
N ILE A 287 -21.37 -17.10 -4.21
CA ILE A 287 -21.13 -15.70 -4.61
C ILE A 287 -21.82 -15.39 -5.94
N TYR A 288 -21.70 -16.28 -6.92
CA TYR A 288 -22.27 -16.08 -8.25
C TYR A 288 -23.80 -16.01 -8.22
N THR A 289 -24.46 -16.82 -7.40
CA THR A 289 -25.93 -16.83 -7.29
C THR A 289 -26.43 -15.62 -6.49
N GLU A 290 -25.75 -15.24 -5.41
CA GLU A 290 -26.16 -14.18 -4.48
C GLU A 290 -25.82 -12.76 -4.98
N THR A 291 -24.74 -12.60 -5.74
CA THR A 291 -24.27 -11.27 -6.11
C THR A 291 -25.22 -10.56 -7.07
N LYS A 292 -25.46 -9.27 -6.79
CA LYS A 292 -26.20 -8.35 -7.67
C LYS A 292 -25.28 -7.62 -8.67
N SER A 293 -23.96 -7.75 -8.54
CA SER A 293 -23.01 -7.10 -9.46
C SER A 293 -22.83 -7.93 -10.73
N ALA A 294 -23.22 -7.36 -11.87
CA ALA A 294 -22.97 -7.96 -13.18
C ALA A 294 -21.47 -8.03 -13.49
N GLU A 295 -20.70 -7.06 -13.01
CA GLU A 295 -19.25 -6.98 -13.16
C GLU A 295 -18.57 -8.12 -12.42
N LEU A 296 -19.01 -8.43 -11.19
CA LEU A 296 -18.48 -9.57 -10.43
C LEU A 296 -18.83 -10.90 -11.10
N ARG A 297 -20.06 -11.08 -11.60
CA ARG A 297 -20.43 -12.29 -12.36
C ARG A 297 -19.54 -12.47 -13.59
N LYS A 298 -19.38 -11.42 -14.40
CA LYS A 298 -18.48 -11.43 -15.57
C LYS A 298 -17.03 -11.71 -15.17
N ALA A 299 -16.59 -11.20 -14.02
CA ALA A 299 -15.25 -11.45 -13.51
C ALA A 299 -15.03 -12.92 -13.11
N ILE A 300 -16.03 -13.54 -12.46
CA ILE A 300 -16.04 -14.97 -12.11
C ILE A 300 -16.08 -15.82 -13.38
N ASP A 301 -16.94 -15.52 -14.35
CA ASP A 301 -17.04 -16.27 -15.60
C ASP A 301 -15.71 -16.30 -16.35
N ALA A 302 -15.01 -15.17 -16.39
CA ALA A 302 -13.73 -15.03 -17.10
C ALA A 302 -12.55 -15.72 -16.40
N ARG A 303 -12.54 -15.79 -15.07
CA ARG A 303 -11.36 -16.24 -14.29
C ARG A 303 -11.52 -17.61 -13.66
N ILE A 304 -12.76 -17.98 -13.33
CA ILE A 304 -13.10 -19.24 -12.67
C ILE A 304 -13.83 -20.16 -13.64
N GLY A 305 -14.83 -19.62 -14.35
CA GLY A 305 -15.59 -20.34 -15.36
C GLY A 305 -17.10 -20.10 -15.25
N ALA A 306 -17.79 -20.15 -16.40
CA ALA A 306 -19.22 -19.84 -16.50
C ALA A 306 -20.15 -20.97 -16.04
N SER A 307 -19.64 -22.18 -15.84
CA SER A 307 -20.44 -23.34 -15.44
C SER A 307 -20.44 -23.52 -13.92
N SER A 308 -21.58 -23.94 -13.38
CA SER A 308 -21.76 -24.27 -11.97
C SER A 308 -20.75 -25.34 -11.48
N PRO A 309 -20.44 -26.41 -12.24
CA PRO A 309 -19.36 -27.33 -11.90
C PRO A 309 -17.97 -26.68 -11.80
N ALA A 310 -17.62 -25.76 -12.71
CA ALA A 310 -16.33 -25.07 -12.67
C ALA A 310 -16.17 -24.21 -11.43
N ARG A 311 -17.22 -23.45 -11.07
CA ARG A 311 -17.23 -22.62 -9.84
C ARG A 311 -17.09 -23.47 -8.59
N ARG A 312 -17.87 -24.56 -8.47
CA ARG A 312 -17.73 -25.50 -7.34
C ARG A 312 -16.32 -26.09 -7.24
N LEU A 313 -15.70 -26.46 -8.35
CA LEU A 313 -14.34 -27.02 -8.34
C LEU A 313 -13.28 -26.00 -7.88
N ALA A 314 -13.52 -24.71 -8.11
CA ALA A 314 -12.63 -23.64 -7.67
C ALA A 314 -12.88 -23.19 -6.22
N SER A 315 -14.05 -23.47 -5.65
CA SER A 315 -14.45 -23.12 -4.28
C SER A 315 -13.60 -23.84 -3.23
N ALA A 316 -12.93 -23.07 -2.36
CA ALA A 316 -12.13 -23.58 -1.24
C ALA A 316 -12.97 -24.24 -0.12
N ILE A 317 -14.29 -24.04 -0.10
CA ILE A 317 -15.21 -24.68 0.86
C ILE A 317 -15.07 -26.21 0.85
N ASN A 318 -14.82 -26.80 -0.31
CA ASN A 318 -14.65 -28.24 -0.47
C ASN A 318 -13.33 -28.76 0.12
N ASP A 319 -12.35 -27.87 0.29
CA ASP A 319 -11.02 -28.19 0.81
C ASP A 319 -10.97 -28.12 2.36
N ALA A 320 -12.01 -27.59 3.01
CA ALA A 320 -12.08 -27.43 4.48
C ALA A 320 -11.82 -28.72 5.27
N VAL A 321 -12.21 -29.88 4.72
CA VAL A 321 -11.99 -31.21 5.33
C VAL A 321 -10.53 -31.60 5.44
N GLY A 322 -9.66 -31.08 4.57
CA GLY A 322 -8.23 -31.39 4.56
C GLY A 322 -7.40 -30.53 5.52
N ILE A 323 -7.94 -29.41 5.99
CA ILE A 323 -7.17 -28.44 6.78
C ILE A 323 -6.95 -28.98 8.19
N ARG A 324 -5.68 -29.10 8.61
CA ARG A 324 -5.29 -29.57 9.95
C ARG A 324 -4.73 -28.48 10.84
N ALA A 325 -4.29 -27.37 10.25
CA ALA A 325 -3.75 -26.25 10.99
C ALA A 325 -4.89 -25.48 11.68
N PRO A 326 -4.64 -24.86 12.84
CA PRO A 326 -5.53 -23.86 13.39
C PRO A 326 -5.81 -22.75 12.38
N VAL A 327 -7.08 -22.36 12.24
CA VAL A 327 -7.54 -21.34 11.29
C VAL A 327 -8.13 -20.15 12.03
N LEU A 328 -7.73 -18.95 11.64
CA LEU A 328 -8.43 -17.71 11.96
C LEU A 328 -9.10 -17.20 10.68
N ILE A 329 -10.41 -16.99 10.73
CA ILE A 329 -11.15 -16.24 9.72
C ILE A 329 -11.33 -14.81 10.22
N VAL A 330 -10.98 -13.83 9.40
CA VAL A 330 -11.20 -12.40 9.65
C VAL A 330 -12.09 -11.85 8.55
N HIS A 331 -13.22 -11.24 8.93
CA HIS A 331 -14.16 -10.69 7.96
C HIS A 331 -14.84 -9.43 8.49
N SER A 332 -15.05 -8.45 7.62
CA SER A 332 -15.70 -7.18 7.91
C SER A 332 -17.18 -7.27 7.55
N PRO A 333 -18.11 -6.95 8.49
CA PRO A 333 -19.54 -7.02 8.21
C PRO A 333 -20.00 -5.96 7.19
N ILE A 334 -19.14 -5.00 6.86
CA ILE A 334 -19.39 -3.93 5.88
C ILE A 334 -18.62 -4.13 4.57
N ASP A 335 -17.97 -5.29 4.35
CA ASP A 335 -17.35 -5.57 3.05
C ASP A 335 -18.42 -5.63 1.95
N SER A 336 -18.27 -4.77 0.94
CA SER A 336 -19.23 -4.59 -0.14
C SER A 336 -19.00 -5.54 -1.32
N VAL A 337 -17.91 -6.32 -1.30
CA VAL A 337 -17.49 -7.22 -2.37
C VAL A 337 -17.73 -8.67 -1.97
N VAL A 338 -17.25 -9.06 -0.78
CA VAL A 338 -17.36 -10.42 -0.27
C VAL A 338 -18.39 -10.43 0.86
N PRO A 339 -19.58 -11.04 0.65
CA PRO A 339 -20.60 -11.05 1.68
C PRO A 339 -20.13 -11.86 2.89
N MET A 340 -20.54 -11.42 4.09
CA MET A 340 -20.27 -12.08 5.37
C MET A 340 -20.66 -13.57 5.38
N SER A 341 -21.67 -13.95 4.58
CA SER A 341 -22.11 -15.34 4.40
C SER A 341 -20.98 -16.28 3.98
N GLN A 342 -19.99 -15.79 3.23
CA GLN A 342 -18.82 -16.58 2.80
C GLN A 342 -18.00 -17.03 4.00
N ALA A 343 -17.69 -16.09 4.90
CA ALA A 343 -16.89 -16.35 6.08
C ALA A 343 -17.64 -17.26 7.07
N GLN A 344 -18.93 -17.00 7.29
CA GLN A 344 -19.78 -17.79 8.19
C GLN A 344 -19.96 -19.24 7.69
N THR A 345 -20.24 -19.41 6.40
CA THR A 345 -20.41 -20.76 5.80
C THR A 345 -19.10 -21.54 5.83
N TYR A 346 -17.98 -20.87 5.56
CA TYR A 346 -16.67 -21.52 5.63
C TYR A 346 -16.26 -21.86 7.06
N GLU A 347 -16.55 -21.00 8.03
CA GLU A 347 -16.37 -21.30 9.45
C GLU A 347 -17.15 -22.55 9.85
N ALA A 348 -18.43 -22.64 9.48
CA ALA A 348 -19.25 -23.82 9.75
C ALA A 348 -18.66 -25.09 9.10
N ALA A 349 -18.18 -24.99 7.86
CA ALA A 349 -17.51 -26.09 7.17
C ALA A 349 -16.25 -26.53 7.92
N LEU A 350 -15.40 -25.60 8.40
CA LEU A 350 -14.21 -25.93 9.18
C LEU A 350 -14.54 -26.49 10.56
N ARG A 351 -15.59 -26.00 11.24
CA ARG A 351 -16.01 -26.52 12.55
C ARG A 351 -16.63 -27.91 12.46
N SER A 352 -17.16 -28.29 11.31
CA SER A 352 -17.59 -29.66 11.03
C SER A 352 -16.41 -30.63 10.97
N THR A 353 -15.19 -30.10 10.82
CA THR A 353 -13.94 -30.84 10.84
C THR A 353 -13.25 -30.58 12.19
N LYS A 354 -12.32 -31.43 12.65
CA LYS A 354 -11.66 -31.25 13.97
C LYS A 354 -10.63 -30.10 13.99
N SER A 355 -10.87 -29.05 13.20
CA SER A 355 -10.00 -27.88 13.10
C SER A 355 -10.20 -26.95 14.30
N ASP A 356 -9.12 -26.38 14.81
CA ASP A 356 -9.15 -25.28 15.77
C ASP A 356 -9.48 -23.98 15.00
N VAL A 357 -10.73 -23.52 15.10
CA VAL A 357 -11.25 -22.38 14.32
C VAL A 357 -11.61 -21.21 15.22
N LYS A 358 -11.03 -20.04 14.92
CA LYS A 358 -11.42 -18.74 15.47
C LYS A 358 -12.01 -17.87 14.36
N PHE A 359 -12.95 -17.02 14.75
CA PHE A 359 -13.59 -16.03 13.88
C PHE A 359 -13.45 -14.65 14.52
N ALA A 360 -13.08 -13.64 13.71
CA ALA A 360 -12.96 -12.27 14.15
C ALA A 360 -13.68 -11.33 13.18
N GLU A 361 -14.59 -10.50 13.72
CA GLU A 361 -15.24 -9.43 12.97
C GLU A 361 -14.38 -8.17 12.98
N GLN A 362 -14.04 -7.65 11.79
CA GLN A 362 -13.31 -6.40 11.66
C GLN A 362 -14.29 -5.22 11.54
N LEU A 363 -14.40 -4.41 12.58
CA LEU A 363 -15.25 -3.22 12.56
C LEU A 363 -14.50 -2.03 11.92
N GLY A 364 -15.12 -1.32 10.98
CA GLY A 364 -14.68 0.01 10.55
C GLY A 364 -13.78 0.11 9.31
N ALA A 365 -13.46 -0.98 8.62
CA ALA A 365 -12.80 -0.94 7.31
C ALA A 365 -13.34 -2.04 6.39
N GLY A 366 -13.90 -1.67 5.24
CA GLY A 366 -14.08 -2.60 4.11
C GLY A 366 -12.76 -2.76 3.33
N ARG A 367 -12.72 -3.64 2.32
CA ARG A 367 -11.60 -3.74 1.37
C ARG A 367 -11.08 -2.37 0.90
N GLY A 368 -9.76 -2.15 1.02
CA GLY A 368 -9.10 -0.90 0.64
C GLY A 368 -8.92 0.14 1.76
N GLY A 369 -9.44 -0.12 2.96
CA GLY A 369 -9.10 0.63 4.18
C GLY A 369 -7.67 0.36 4.66
N VAL A 370 -7.13 1.23 5.51
CA VAL A 370 -5.81 1.03 6.12
C VAL A 370 -5.84 -0.29 6.89
N ILE A 371 -4.95 -1.23 6.53
CA ILE A 371 -4.78 -2.57 7.13
C ILE A 371 -4.18 -2.48 8.55
N GLU A 372 -4.58 -1.47 9.34
CA GLU A 372 -4.06 -1.27 10.70
C GLU A 372 -4.83 -2.13 11.72
N ASP A 373 -6.10 -2.50 11.50
CA ASP A 373 -6.88 -3.24 12.50
C ASP A 373 -6.95 -4.77 12.28
N SER A 374 -7.08 -5.25 11.03
CA SER A 374 -7.07 -6.71 10.74
C SER A 374 -5.75 -7.39 11.08
N SER A 375 -4.64 -6.66 10.94
CA SER A 375 -3.30 -7.19 11.24
C SER A 375 -3.16 -7.59 12.70
N SER A 376 -3.84 -6.90 13.62
CA SER A 376 -3.74 -7.17 15.06
C SER A 376 -4.27 -8.56 15.42
N PHE A 377 -5.46 -8.93 14.91
CA PHE A 377 -6.02 -10.28 15.14
C PHE A 377 -5.14 -11.37 14.53
N ALA A 378 -4.69 -11.17 13.30
CA ALA A 378 -3.82 -12.11 12.59
C ALA A 378 -2.50 -12.34 13.35
N ILE A 379 -1.84 -11.27 13.77
CA ILE A 379 -0.56 -11.32 14.49
C ILE A 379 -0.71 -12.03 15.83
N VAL A 380 -1.73 -11.68 16.63
CA VAL A 380 -1.97 -12.29 17.94
C VAL A 380 -2.23 -13.78 17.78
N PHE A 381 -3.09 -14.17 16.84
CA PHE A 381 -3.40 -15.57 16.57
C PHE A 381 -2.18 -16.36 16.09
N ILE A 382 -1.42 -15.82 15.12
CA ILE A 382 -0.20 -16.45 14.63
C ILE A 382 0.80 -16.63 15.77
N HIS A 383 0.99 -15.61 16.61
CA HIS A 383 1.91 -15.70 17.74
C HIS A 383 1.47 -16.77 18.75
N GLU A 384 0.19 -16.80 19.12
CA GLU A 384 -0.38 -17.83 20.00
C GLU A 384 -0.10 -19.24 19.47
N LYS A 385 -0.36 -19.49 18.17
CA LYS A 385 -0.26 -20.84 17.60
C LYS A 385 1.16 -21.26 17.24
N ILE A 386 2.00 -20.33 16.80
CA ILE A 386 3.39 -20.61 16.44
C ILE A 386 4.27 -20.76 17.70
N VAL A 387 4.14 -19.85 18.67
CA VAL A 387 5.03 -19.81 19.84
C VAL A 387 4.64 -20.85 20.90
N ALA A 388 3.35 -21.17 21.04
CA ALA A 388 2.90 -22.18 22.00
C ALA A 388 3.24 -23.63 21.56
N ARG A 389 3.55 -23.87 20.27
CA ARG A 389 4.11 -25.14 19.79
C ARG A 389 5.60 -25.24 20.18
N ARG A 390 5.86 -25.41 21.48
CA ARG A 390 7.18 -25.76 22.01
C ARG A 390 7.48 -27.23 21.79
#